data_AF-A0A8S9E1B3-F1
#
_entry.id   AF-A0A8S9E1B3-F1
#
_cell.length_a   1.000
_cell.length_b   1.000
_cell.length_c   1.000
_cell.angle_alpha   90.00
_cell.angle_beta   90.00
_cell.angle_gamma   90.00
#
_symmetry.space_group_name_H-M   'P 1'
#
loop_
_entity.id
_entity.type
_entity.pdbx_description
1 polymer ?
#
loop_
_entity_poly.entity_id
_entity_poly.type
_entity_poly.pdbx_seq_one_letter_code
_entity_poly.pdbx_strand_id
1 'polypeptide(L)'
;MKETVIDVLMYLFQNYIDGDLEIGSDRETLKVELTAAGFPHAEIAKAFNWLEGLSIVHDGILKKPEPAAQSTRIYTLHEMRKLNLECRGFMLYLEQNGIVDTTTRELIIDRVMALESLEISLDQLKWIVLMVLFNQPGQEAAIAWMEDLFFEESVVSIH
;
A
#
# COMPACT_ATOMS: atom_id res chain seq x y z
N MET A 1 6.54 10.32 -18.84
CA MET A 1 5.44 9.48 -18.31
C MET A 1 4.36 10.40 -17.80
N LYS A 2 3.07 10.00 -17.83
CA LYS A 2 2.04 10.72 -17.08
C LYS A 2 2.16 10.24 -15.64
N GLU A 3 2.37 11.14 -14.70
CA GLU A 3 2.33 10.83 -13.27
C GLU A 3 0.94 10.31 -12.92
N THR A 4 0.92 9.26 -12.11
CA THR A 4 -0.28 8.54 -11.69
C THR A 4 -0.52 8.74 -10.20
N VAL A 5 -1.74 8.43 -9.74
CA VAL A 5 -2.07 8.34 -8.31
C VAL A 5 -1.00 7.56 -7.51
N ILE A 6 -0.46 6.48 -8.07
CA ILE A 6 0.55 5.65 -7.42
C ILE A 6 1.86 6.42 -7.22
N ASP A 7 2.28 7.21 -8.21
CA ASP A 7 3.50 8.02 -8.13
C ASP A 7 3.39 9.08 -7.04
N VAL A 8 2.22 9.70 -6.91
CA VAL A 8 1.92 10.65 -5.82
C VAL A 8 1.99 9.97 -4.46
N LEU A 9 1.38 8.79 -4.32
CA LEU A 9 1.41 8.02 -3.08
C LEU A 9 2.84 7.63 -2.70
N MET A 10 3.63 7.12 -3.65
CA MET A 10 5.03 6.77 -3.45
C MET A 10 5.85 7.98 -3.00
N TYR A 11 5.68 9.13 -3.66
CA TYR A 11 6.37 10.37 -3.28
C TYR A 11 6.01 10.82 -1.86
N LEU A 12 4.72 10.78 -1.50
CA LEU A 12 4.26 11.12 -0.15
C LEU A 12 4.91 10.23 0.89
N PHE A 13 4.95 8.93 0.64
CA PHE A 13 5.50 7.99 1.60
C PHE A 13 7.02 8.15 1.74
N GLN A 14 7.74 8.26 0.63
CA GLN A 14 9.21 8.42 0.64
C GLN A 14 9.70 9.68 1.34
N ASN A 15 8.97 10.80 1.20
CA ASN A 15 9.46 12.09 1.67
C ASN A 15 8.95 12.49 3.05
N TYR A 16 7.87 11.85 3.53
CA TYR A 16 7.18 12.35 4.72
C TYR A 16 6.93 11.28 5.79
N ILE A 17 7.05 9.98 5.54
CA ILE A 17 6.67 8.98 6.54
C ILE A 17 7.72 8.74 7.64
N ASP A 18 8.99 9.05 7.38
CA ASP A 18 10.06 9.01 8.39
C ASP A 18 9.93 10.10 9.46
N GLY A 19 9.12 11.13 9.22
CA GLY A 19 8.97 12.28 10.11
C GLY A 19 7.53 12.43 10.59
N ASP A 20 7.20 11.84 11.74
CA ASP A 20 6.06 12.18 12.62
C ASP A 20 4.82 12.70 11.87
N LEU A 21 4.39 11.95 10.85
CA LEU A 21 3.31 12.36 9.98
C LEU A 21 2.00 12.22 10.75
N GLU A 22 1.62 13.27 11.48
CA GLU A 22 0.21 13.56 11.71
C GLU A 22 -0.41 13.90 10.35
N ILE A 23 -0.71 12.88 9.53
CA ILE A 23 -1.33 12.98 8.19
C ILE A 23 -2.60 13.85 8.22
N GLY A 24 -3.19 14.07 9.40
CA GLY A 24 -4.34 14.94 9.62
C GLY A 24 -4.07 16.45 9.72
N SER A 25 -2.85 16.92 10.07
CA SER A 25 -2.63 18.33 10.44
C SER A 25 -2.15 19.23 9.29
N ASP A 26 -1.49 18.68 8.26
CA ASP A 26 -0.78 19.49 7.26
C ASP A 26 -1.15 19.19 5.79
N ARG A 27 -2.37 18.68 5.55
CA ARG A 27 -2.85 18.26 4.23
C ARG A 27 -2.78 19.36 3.16
N GLU A 28 -3.03 20.62 3.54
CA GLU A 28 -2.99 21.74 2.59
C GLU A 28 -1.55 22.09 2.19
N THR A 29 -0.59 22.01 3.12
CA THR A 29 0.83 22.21 2.80
C THR A 29 1.36 21.11 1.91
N LEU A 30 1.04 19.85 2.20
CA LEU A 30 1.40 18.70 1.36
C LEU A 30 0.87 18.84 -0.07
N LYS A 31 -0.36 19.34 -0.26
CA LYS A 31 -0.90 19.62 -1.60
C LYS A 31 -0.09 20.68 -2.35
N VAL A 32 0.34 21.73 -1.66
CA VAL A 32 1.17 22.79 -2.26
C VAL A 32 2.53 22.23 -2.68
N GLU A 33 3.16 21.42 -1.83
CA GLU A 33 4.45 20.79 -2.11
C GLU A 33 4.36 19.78 -3.26
N LEU A 34 3.34 18.92 -3.28
CA LEU A 34 3.10 18.01 -4.40
C LEU A 34 2.87 18.75 -5.72
N THR A 35 2.15 19.87 -5.68
CA THR A 35 1.96 20.71 -6.87
C THR A 35 3.29 21.31 -7.33
N ALA A 36 4.12 21.78 -6.39
CA ALA A 36 5.45 22.31 -6.67
C ALA A 36 6.42 21.24 -7.21
N ALA A 37 6.25 19.97 -6.78
CA ALA A 37 6.99 18.82 -7.30
C ALA A 37 6.57 18.42 -8.73
N GLY A 38 5.47 18.97 -9.24
CA GLY A 38 5.02 18.78 -10.63
C GLY A 38 3.76 17.92 -10.79
N PHE A 39 3.24 17.34 -9.70
CA PHE A 39 2.12 16.41 -9.77
C PHE A 39 0.82 17.11 -10.21
N PRO A 40 0.01 16.49 -11.09
CA PRO A 40 -1.27 17.05 -11.48
C PRO A 40 -2.25 17.11 -10.29
N HIS A 41 -2.94 18.25 -10.12
CA HIS A 41 -3.94 18.41 -9.05
C HIS A 41 -5.00 17.31 -8.98
N ALA A 42 -5.40 16.75 -10.14
CA ALA A 42 -6.35 15.65 -10.19
C ALA A 42 -5.80 14.37 -9.55
N GLU A 43 -4.52 14.06 -9.79
CA GLU A 43 -3.86 12.88 -9.23
C GLU A 43 -3.56 13.06 -7.73
N ILE A 44 -3.19 14.28 -7.33
CA ILE A 44 -3.07 14.67 -5.91
C ILE A 44 -4.40 14.42 -5.18
N ALA A 45 -5.51 14.94 -5.70
CA ALA A 45 -6.82 14.78 -5.08
C ALA A 45 -7.24 13.31 -4.97
N LYS A 46 -6.99 12.51 -6.01
CA LYS A 46 -7.23 11.06 -6.00
C LYS A 46 -6.38 10.32 -4.98
N ALA A 47 -5.09 10.66 -4.86
CA ALA A 47 -4.18 10.03 -3.90
C ALA A 47 -4.64 10.29 -2.46
N PHE A 48 -5.02 11.52 -2.15
CA PHE A 48 -5.57 11.86 -0.84
C PHE A 48 -6.92 11.16 -0.55
N ASN A 49 -7.80 11.02 -1.54
CA ASN A 49 -9.04 10.24 -1.38
C ASN A 49 -8.74 8.75 -1.15
N TRP A 50 -7.73 8.21 -1.85
CA TRP A 50 -7.27 6.84 -1.64
C TRP A 50 -6.74 6.64 -0.21
N LEU A 51 -5.97 7.59 0.33
CA LEU A 51 -5.47 7.57 1.71
C LEU A 51 -6.59 7.63 2.74
N GLU A 52 -7.60 8.49 2.55
CA GLU A 52 -8.77 8.56 3.44
C GLU A 52 -9.49 7.21 3.54
N GLY A 53 -9.49 6.44 2.46
CA GLY A 53 -10.02 5.09 2.47
C GLY A 53 -9.35 4.20 3.53
N LEU A 54 -8.04 4.35 3.79
CA LEU A 54 -7.31 3.49 4.73
C LEU A 54 -7.86 3.65 6.15
N SER A 55 -8.26 4.86 6.55
CA SER A 55 -8.85 5.16 7.86
C SER A 55 -10.25 4.57 8.02
N ILE A 56 -11.06 4.51 6.95
CA ILE A 56 -12.45 4.02 6.99
C ILE A 56 -12.53 2.53 7.36
N VAL A 57 -11.49 1.74 7.05
CA VAL A 57 -11.50 0.29 7.32
C VAL A 57 -11.21 -0.03 8.79
N HIS A 58 -10.67 0.93 9.55
CA HIS A 58 -10.43 0.79 10.99
C HIS A 58 -11.74 0.81 11.82
N ASP A 59 -12.78 1.51 11.34
CA ASP A 59 -13.99 1.81 12.12
C ASP A 59 -15.12 0.75 12.03
N GLY A 60 -14.76 -0.50 11.70
CA GLY A 60 -15.58 -1.65 12.11
C GLY A 60 -16.60 -2.21 11.12
N ILE A 61 -16.24 -2.49 9.87
CA ILE A 61 -17.17 -3.17 8.94
C ILE A 61 -16.93 -4.66 8.73
N LEU A 62 -15.81 -5.27 9.12
CA LEU A 62 -15.62 -6.70 8.88
C LEU A 62 -15.08 -7.45 10.11
N LYS A 63 -15.94 -7.67 11.13
CA LYS A 63 -15.88 -8.93 11.89
C LYS A 63 -16.33 -10.08 10.97
N LYS A 64 -15.55 -10.35 9.92
CA LYS A 64 -15.66 -11.60 9.19
C LYS A 64 -15.19 -12.71 10.13
N PRO A 65 -15.81 -13.90 10.08
CA PRO A 65 -15.29 -15.03 10.84
C PRO A 65 -13.81 -15.21 10.49
N GLU A 66 -12.98 -15.41 11.50
CA GLU A 66 -11.58 -15.75 11.28
C GLU A 66 -11.55 -16.96 10.35
N PRO A 67 -10.88 -16.87 9.19
CA PRO A 67 -10.72 -18.01 8.32
C PRO A 67 -10.05 -19.13 9.11
N ALA A 68 -10.42 -20.39 8.81
CA ALA A 68 -9.67 -21.51 9.34
C ALA A 68 -8.19 -21.34 8.98
N ALA A 69 -7.27 -21.75 9.87
CA ALA A 69 -5.82 -21.58 9.72
C ALA A 69 -5.21 -22.16 8.42
N GLN A 70 -6.00 -22.87 7.60
CA GLN A 70 -5.60 -23.46 6.32
C GLN A 70 -6.47 -22.96 5.14
N SER A 71 -7.19 -21.86 5.30
CA SER A 71 -8.01 -21.29 4.23
C SER A 71 -7.13 -20.63 3.17
N THR A 72 -7.21 -21.10 1.93
CA THR A 72 -6.54 -20.49 0.78
C THR A 72 -7.44 -19.45 0.11
N ARG A 73 -6.93 -18.24 -0.13
CA ARG A 73 -7.64 -17.23 -0.93
C ARG A 73 -7.72 -17.64 -2.39
N ILE A 74 -8.89 -17.43 -3.00
CA ILE A 74 -9.09 -17.54 -4.44
C ILE A 74 -9.23 -16.14 -5.04
N TYR A 75 -8.36 -15.79 -5.98
CA TYR A 75 -8.40 -14.52 -6.70
C TYR A 75 -9.40 -14.59 -7.85
N THR A 76 -10.20 -13.53 -7.99
CA THR A 76 -11.08 -13.31 -9.14
C THR A 76 -10.28 -13.00 -10.39
N LEU A 77 -10.90 -13.16 -11.57
CA LEU A 77 -10.28 -12.79 -12.85
C LEU A 77 -9.92 -11.30 -12.95
N HIS A 78 -10.61 -10.43 -12.20
CA HIS A 78 -10.31 -9.01 -12.17
C HIS A 78 -9.05 -8.74 -11.34
N GLU A 79 -8.98 -9.32 -10.14
CA GLU A 79 -7.78 -9.23 -9.30
C GLU A 79 -6.57 -9.85 -9.99
N MET A 80 -6.71 -11.03 -10.64
CA MET A 80 -5.61 -11.68 -11.36
C MET A 80 -5.04 -10.85 -12.53
N ARG A 81 -5.86 -9.97 -13.13
CA ARG A 81 -5.39 -9.06 -14.17
C ARG A 81 -4.56 -7.92 -13.60
N LYS A 82 -4.96 -7.41 -12.42
CA LYS A 82 -4.30 -6.28 -11.79
C LYS A 82 -3.07 -6.69 -10.97
N LEU A 83 -3.22 -7.78 -10.22
CA LEU A 83 -2.21 -8.46 -9.44
C LEU A 83 -1.72 -9.68 -10.25
N ASN A 84 -0.61 -9.47 -10.95
CA ASN A 84 0.03 -10.53 -11.73
C ASN A 84 0.50 -11.71 -10.84
N LEU A 85 1.11 -12.73 -11.44
CA LEU A 85 1.56 -13.91 -10.69
C LEU A 85 2.55 -13.57 -9.57
N GLU A 86 3.50 -12.67 -9.86
CA GLU A 86 4.54 -12.25 -8.93
C GLU A 86 3.95 -11.49 -7.74
N CYS A 87 3.05 -10.54 -7.98
CA CYS A 87 2.30 -9.82 -6.95
C CYS A 87 1.55 -10.78 -6.01
N ARG A 88 0.89 -11.79 -6.57
CA ARG A 88 0.14 -12.79 -5.79
C ARG A 88 1.06 -13.71 -4.99
N GLY A 89 2.22 -14.08 -5.57
CA GLY A 89 3.26 -14.83 -4.86
C GLY A 89 3.81 -14.04 -3.66
N PHE A 90 4.04 -12.74 -3.84
CA PHE A 90 4.48 -11.86 -2.78
C PHE A 90 3.45 -11.72 -1.65
N MET A 91 2.17 -11.52 -1.98
CA MET A 91 1.10 -11.50 -0.96
C MET A 91 1.01 -12.80 -0.16
N LEU A 92 1.17 -13.94 -0.84
CA LEU A 92 1.19 -15.25 -0.17
C LEU A 92 2.41 -15.38 0.75
N TYR A 93 3.57 -14.94 0.31
CA TYR A 93 4.79 -14.95 1.11
C TYR A 93 4.63 -14.11 2.38
N LEU A 94 4.06 -12.91 2.30
CA LEU A 94 3.82 -12.06 3.47
C LEU A 94 2.88 -12.74 4.47
N GLU A 95 1.82 -13.40 3.99
CA GLU A 95 0.85 -14.12 4.85
C GLU A 95 1.50 -15.34 5.52
N GLN A 96 2.32 -16.10 4.80
CA GLN A 96 2.99 -17.29 5.33
C GLN A 96 4.05 -16.97 6.40
N ASN A 97 4.70 -15.80 6.31
CA ASN A 97 5.66 -15.34 7.30
C ASN A 97 5.01 -14.54 8.44
N GLY A 98 3.68 -14.40 8.45
CA GLY A 98 2.94 -13.71 9.50
C GLY A 98 3.12 -12.19 9.51
N ILE A 99 3.63 -11.60 8.42
CA ILE A 99 3.81 -10.14 8.28
C ILE A 99 2.47 -9.45 8.03
N VAL A 100 1.60 -10.10 7.26
CA VAL A 100 0.21 -9.66 7.04
C VAL A 100 -0.74 -10.75 7.48
N ASP A 101 -1.76 -10.40 8.25
CA ASP A 101 -2.85 -11.31 8.56
C ASP A 101 -3.89 -11.30 7.42
N THR A 102 -4.88 -12.20 7.51
CA THR A 102 -5.93 -12.26 6.48
C THR A 102 -6.69 -10.94 6.35
N THR A 103 -6.95 -10.24 7.45
CA THR A 103 -7.67 -8.95 7.43
C THR A 103 -6.88 -7.88 6.65
N THR A 104 -5.59 -7.77 6.94
CA THR A 104 -4.65 -6.85 6.29
C THR A 104 -4.47 -7.22 4.82
N ARG A 105 -4.39 -8.52 4.49
CA ARG A 105 -4.36 -8.99 3.10
C ARG A 105 -5.58 -8.52 2.32
N GLU A 106 -6.79 -8.64 2.88
CA GLU A 106 -8.00 -8.13 2.22
C GLU A 106 -7.96 -6.62 2.02
N LEU A 107 -7.48 -5.87 3.02
CA LEU A 107 -7.33 -4.43 2.95
C LEU A 107 -6.35 -4.02 1.84
N ILE A 108 -5.18 -4.65 1.77
CA ILE A 108 -4.20 -4.40 0.71
C ILE A 108 -4.82 -4.63 -0.66
N ILE A 109 -5.52 -5.75 -0.86
CA ILE A 109 -6.13 -6.08 -2.15
C ILE A 109 -7.21 -5.06 -2.49
N ASP A 110 -8.10 -4.73 -1.56
CA ASP A 110 -9.14 -3.73 -1.77
C ASP A 110 -8.54 -2.36 -2.19
N ARG A 111 -7.45 -1.95 -1.53
CA ARG A 111 -6.72 -0.73 -1.87
C ARG A 111 -6.04 -0.76 -3.23
N VAL A 112 -5.46 -1.89 -3.61
CA VAL A 112 -4.95 -2.09 -4.97
C VAL A 112 -6.09 -1.96 -5.98
N MET A 113 -7.23 -2.58 -5.71
CA MET A 113 -8.38 -2.53 -6.61
C MET A 113 -8.94 -1.12 -6.78
N ALA A 114 -8.87 -0.27 -5.74
CA ALA A 114 -9.30 1.13 -5.77
C ALA A 114 -8.46 2.05 -6.67
N LEU A 115 -7.25 1.63 -7.08
CA LEU A 115 -6.43 2.41 -8.02
C LEU A 115 -7.05 2.40 -9.43
N GLU A 116 -6.85 3.44 -10.23
CA GLU A 116 -7.39 3.47 -11.61
C GLU A 116 -6.53 2.69 -12.62
N SER A 117 -5.34 2.22 -12.22
CA SER A 117 -4.44 1.47 -13.08
C SER A 117 -5.02 0.09 -13.47
N LEU A 118 -4.72 -0.35 -14.69
CA LEU A 118 -5.13 -1.66 -15.20
C LEU A 118 -4.33 -2.80 -14.57
N GLU A 119 -3.05 -2.56 -14.31
CA GLU A 119 -2.10 -3.45 -13.66
C GLU A 119 -1.18 -2.65 -12.74
N ILE A 120 -0.53 -3.35 -11.80
CA ILE A 120 0.52 -2.79 -10.96
C ILE A 120 1.76 -3.67 -10.99
N SER A 121 2.94 -3.06 -10.84
CA SER A 121 4.19 -3.81 -10.67
C SER A 121 4.33 -4.34 -9.24
N LEU A 122 5.25 -5.29 -9.04
CA LEU A 122 5.58 -5.77 -7.70
C LEU A 122 6.07 -4.62 -6.79
N ASP A 123 6.92 -3.73 -7.31
CA ASP A 123 7.43 -2.60 -6.55
C ASP A 123 6.30 -1.68 -6.08
N GLN A 124 5.35 -1.38 -6.96
CA GLN A 124 4.16 -0.60 -6.61
C GLN A 124 3.35 -1.31 -5.53
N LEU A 125 3.14 -2.62 -5.63
CA LEU A 125 2.44 -3.39 -4.61
C LEU A 125 3.13 -3.27 -3.24
N LYS A 126 4.47 -3.37 -3.19
CA LYS A 126 5.22 -3.27 -1.93
C LYS A 126 5.01 -1.91 -1.26
N TRP A 127 4.97 -0.82 -2.02
CA TRP A 127 4.63 0.51 -1.49
C TRP A 127 3.21 0.54 -0.91
N ILE A 128 2.24 -0.06 -1.61
CA ILE A 128 0.87 -0.15 -1.09
C ILE A 128 0.80 -0.98 0.20
N VAL A 129 1.54 -2.09 0.29
CA VAL A 129 1.62 -2.91 1.51
C VAL A 129 2.16 -2.06 2.66
N LEU A 130 3.27 -1.37 2.44
CA LEU A 130 3.88 -0.46 3.42
C LEU A 130 2.88 0.61 3.89
N MET A 131 2.20 1.29 2.97
CA MET A 131 1.16 2.29 3.29
C MET A 131 0.06 1.74 4.18
N VAL A 132 -0.41 0.52 3.88
CA VAL A 132 -1.45 -0.14 4.68
C VAL A 132 -0.94 -0.51 6.07
N LEU A 133 0.30 -0.96 6.20
CA LEU A 133 0.90 -1.31 7.50
C LEU A 133 1.15 -0.08 8.36
N PHE A 134 1.69 1.01 7.79
CA PHE A 134 1.90 2.27 8.51
C PHE A 134 0.60 2.90 9.02
N ASN A 135 -0.51 2.70 8.31
CA ASN A 135 -1.80 3.21 8.72
C ASN A 135 -2.50 2.33 9.79
N GLN A 136 -1.83 1.28 10.31
CA GLN A 136 -2.35 0.43 11.37
C GLN A 136 -1.54 0.57 12.67
N PRO A 137 -2.18 0.74 13.84
CA PRO A 137 -1.46 0.82 15.10
C PRO A 137 -0.80 -0.53 15.45
N GLY A 138 0.43 -0.50 15.97
CA GLY A 138 1.12 -1.69 16.48
C GLY A 138 1.80 -2.57 15.43
N GLN A 139 2.05 -2.05 14.22
CA GLN A 139 2.69 -2.76 13.10
C GLN A 139 4.17 -2.41 12.92
N GLU A 140 4.84 -1.86 13.93
CA GLU A 140 6.22 -1.37 13.84
C GLU A 140 7.21 -2.47 13.41
N ALA A 141 6.99 -3.71 13.88
CA ALA A 141 7.82 -4.86 13.49
C ALA A 141 7.60 -5.28 12.03
N ALA A 142 6.37 -5.21 11.53
CA ALA A 142 6.04 -5.53 10.14
C ALA A 142 6.59 -4.47 9.18
N ILE A 143 6.59 -3.21 9.61
CA ILE A 143 7.19 -2.08 8.90
C ILE A 143 8.70 -2.26 8.76
N ALA A 144 9.42 -2.46 9.88
CA ALA A 144 10.87 -2.66 9.86
C ALA A 144 11.27 -3.86 8.98
N TRP A 145 10.48 -4.93 9.01
CA TRP A 145 10.72 -6.11 8.18
C TRP A 145 10.51 -5.82 6.69
N MET A 146 9.46 -5.07 6.34
CA MET A 146 9.24 -4.65 4.96
C MET A 146 10.36 -3.72 4.49
N GLU A 147 10.79 -2.76 5.31
CA GLU A 147 11.94 -1.90 5.02
C GLU A 147 13.19 -2.73 4.73
N ASP A 148 13.53 -3.71 5.58
CA ASP A 148 14.65 -4.62 5.35
C ASP A 148 14.54 -5.34 4.00
N LEU A 149 13.35 -5.84 3.64
CA LEU A 149 13.12 -6.48 2.34
C LEU A 149 13.32 -5.51 1.16
N PHE A 150 12.88 -4.25 1.30
CA PHE A 150 13.11 -3.19 0.32
C PHE A 150 14.60 -2.86 0.18
N PHE A 151 15.33 -2.82 1.30
CA PHE A 151 16.76 -2.55 1.31
C PHE A 151 17.56 -3.72 0.74
N GLU A 152 17.21 -4.98 1.02
CA GLU A 152 17.89 -6.16 0.48
C GLU A 152 17.90 -6.19 -1.06
N GLU A 153 16.80 -5.79 -1.73
CA GLU A 153 16.77 -5.68 -3.19
C GLU A 153 17.65 -4.54 -3.74
N SER A 154 17.81 -3.46 -2.97
CA SER A 154 18.66 -2.34 -3.36
C SER A 154 20.16 -2.70 -3.32
N VAL A 155 20.57 -3.61 -2.45
CA VAL A 155 21.97 -4.08 -2.35
C VAL A 155 22.32 -5.08 -3.45
N VAL A 156 21.34 -5.84 -3.96
CA VAL A 156 21.55 -6.85 -5.02
C VAL A 156 21.78 -6.21 -6.40
N SER A 157 21.50 -4.92 -6.57
CA SER A 157 21.74 -4.18 -7.83
C SER A 157 23.15 -3.63 -8.01
N ILE A 158 24.11 -3.99 -7.15
CA ILE A 158 25.54 -3.70 -7.36
C ILE A 158 26.26 -5.01 -7.71
N HIS A 159 26.19 -5.43 -8.96
CA HIS A 159 27.17 -6.37 -9.51
C HIS A 159 27.35 -6.23 -11.03
#